data_AF-A0A3A0V9Q8-F1
#
_entry.id   AF-A0A3A0V9Q8-F1
#
_cell.length_a   1.000
_cell.length_b   1.000
_cell.length_c   1.000
_cell.angle_alpha   90.00
_cell.angle_beta   90.00
_cell.angle_gamma   90.00
#
_symmetry.space_group_name_H-M   'P 1'
#
loop_
_entity.id
_entity.type
_entity.pdbx_description
1 polymer ?
#
loop_
_entity_poly.entity_id
_entity_poly.type
_entity_poly.pdbx_seq_one_letter_code
_entity_poly.pdbx_strand_id
1 'polypeptide(L)'
;MLEGLLTWFYDIVWSKPLVYGLLITGVLFSLMMRFFQVRHFKEMIRLMFQGEKSPTGISSFQAIALSLAGRVGTGNIVGVSTAIFIGGPGAVFWMWATAFLGASSAFIESTLGQIYTREEKGQYRGGPAFYIEYGIKGKLGKVYGLIFAIVTVISVGLLLPGVQSNAIASSMKNAFRLEPWIIAIFLAVLLALIIFGGIKWIANAATAIV
;
A
#
# COMPACT_ATOMS: atom_id res chain seq x y z
N MET A 1 -20.01 25.88 -1.06
CA MET A 1 -20.49 24.89 -2.06
C MET A 1 -19.47 23.78 -2.28
N LEU A 2 -18.20 24.09 -2.61
CA LEU A 2 -17.15 23.08 -2.80
C LEU A 2 -16.85 22.27 -1.51
N GLU A 3 -16.70 22.93 -0.37
CA GLU A 3 -16.46 22.25 0.91
C GLU A 3 -17.58 21.27 1.27
N GLY A 4 -18.85 21.70 1.15
CA GLY A 4 -19.99 20.81 1.42
C GLY A 4 -20.04 19.59 0.49
N LEU A 5 -19.65 19.75 -0.78
CA LEU A 5 -19.54 18.64 -1.72
C LEU A 5 -18.40 17.69 -1.35
N LEU A 6 -17.24 18.23 -0.94
CA LEU A 6 -16.11 17.42 -0.46
C LEU A 6 -16.46 16.65 0.81
N THR A 7 -17.11 17.28 1.79
CA THR A 7 -17.56 16.63 3.01
C THR A 7 -18.57 15.52 2.72
N TRP A 8 -19.50 15.75 1.78
CA TRP A 8 -20.45 14.72 1.37
C TRP A 8 -19.75 13.49 0.76
N PHE A 9 -18.77 13.69 -0.13
CA PHE A 9 -17.97 12.58 -0.67
C PHE A 9 -17.18 11.87 0.43
N TYR A 10 -16.58 12.63 1.34
CA TYR A 10 -15.84 12.08 2.48
C TYR A 10 -16.74 11.18 3.34
N ASP A 11 -17.93 11.65 3.73
CA ASP A 11 -18.85 10.90 4.57
C ASP A 11 -19.35 9.62 3.91
N ILE A 12 -19.53 9.63 2.58
CA ILE A 12 -19.91 8.44 1.81
C ILE A 12 -18.76 7.44 1.77
N VAL A 13 -17.55 7.89 1.42
CA VAL A 13 -16.39 7.00 1.27
C VAL A 13 -16.03 6.37 2.61
N TRP A 14 -16.00 7.15 3.69
CA TRP A 14 -15.64 6.68 5.03
C TRP A 14 -16.82 6.15 5.84
N SER A 15 -17.94 5.85 5.17
CA SER A 15 -19.14 5.34 5.80
C SER A 15 -18.96 3.89 6.30
N LYS A 16 -19.79 3.50 7.28
CA LYS A 16 -19.82 2.13 7.83
C LYS A 16 -19.96 1.02 6.77
N PRO A 17 -20.74 1.19 5.67
CA PRO A 17 -20.78 0.25 4.56
C PRO A 17 -19.41 -0.14 3.99
N LEU A 18 -18.46 0.80 3.84
CA LEU A 18 -17.12 0.46 3.33
C LEU A 18 -16.40 -0.48 4.31
N VAL A 19 -16.44 -0.15 5.60
CA VAL A 19 -15.80 -0.94 6.66
C VAL A 19 -16.38 -2.36 6.70
N TYR A 20 -17.71 -2.48 6.71
CA TYR A 20 -18.37 -3.79 6.69
C TYR A 20 -18.09 -4.56 5.40
N GLY A 21 -18.08 -3.88 4.25
CA GLY A 21 -17.73 -4.48 2.96
C GLY A 21 -16.34 -5.12 2.99
N LEU A 22 -15.32 -4.38 3.44
CA LEU A 22 -13.95 -4.88 3.55
C LEU A 22 -13.84 -6.08 4.51
N LEU A 23 -14.50 -6.01 5.67
CA LEU A 23 -14.52 -7.12 6.64
C LEU A 23 -15.20 -8.36 6.08
N ILE A 24 -16.38 -8.20 5.46
CA ILE A 24 -17.13 -9.29 4.85
C ILE A 24 -16.31 -9.93 3.74
N THR A 25 -15.72 -9.13 2.84
CA THR A 25 -14.87 -9.64 1.77
C THR A 25 -13.67 -10.41 2.32
N GLY A 26 -13.00 -9.89 3.36
CA GLY A 26 -11.90 -10.60 4.03
C GLY A 26 -12.31 -11.93 4.66
N VAL A 27 -13.49 -11.99 5.29
CA VAL A 27 -14.06 -13.24 5.82
C VAL A 27 -14.39 -14.21 4.68
N LEU A 28 -15.06 -13.75 3.64
CA LEU A 28 -15.43 -14.58 2.48
C LEU A 28 -14.20 -15.17 1.79
N PHE A 29 -13.17 -14.37 1.54
CA PHE A 29 -11.92 -14.83 0.95
C PHE A 29 -11.16 -15.79 1.85
N SER A 30 -11.12 -15.52 3.16
CA SER A 30 -10.54 -16.43 4.14
C SER A 30 -11.24 -17.79 4.11
N LEU A 31 -12.57 -17.83 4.10
CA LEU A 31 -13.34 -19.07 4.05
C LEU A 31 -13.18 -19.80 2.71
N MET A 32 -13.31 -19.08 1.59
CA MET A 32 -13.18 -19.63 0.23
C MET A 32 -11.81 -20.28 0.01
N MET A 33 -10.75 -19.66 0.54
CA MET A 33 -9.38 -20.19 0.47
C MET A 33 -9.03 -21.16 1.60
N ARG A 34 -10.00 -21.54 2.45
CA ARG A 34 -9.85 -22.45 3.60
C ARG A 34 -8.75 -21.98 4.57
N PHE A 35 -8.86 -20.72 5.00
CA PHE A 35 -7.93 -20.01 5.88
C PHE A 35 -6.48 -20.14 5.43
N PHE A 36 -6.22 -19.82 4.16
CA PHE A 36 -4.90 -19.89 3.54
C PHE A 36 -3.82 -19.17 4.36
N GLN A 37 -4.13 -17.99 4.92
CA GLN A 37 -3.20 -17.21 5.74
C GLN A 37 -2.74 -17.93 7.02
N VAL A 38 -3.48 -18.93 7.50
CA VAL A 38 -3.06 -19.80 8.61
C VAL A 38 -2.36 -21.04 8.07
N ARG A 39 -2.96 -21.70 7.08
CA ARG A 39 -2.51 -23.01 6.57
C ARG A 39 -1.13 -22.95 5.89
N HIS A 40 -0.81 -21.85 5.22
CA HIS A 40 0.44 -21.67 4.46
C HIS A 40 1.45 -20.74 5.12
N PHE A 41 1.19 -20.28 6.35
CA PHE A 41 2.05 -19.33 7.04
C PHE A 41 3.52 -19.77 7.09
N LYS A 42 3.78 -21.06 7.35
CA LYS A 42 5.15 -21.62 7.37
C LYS A 42 5.84 -21.56 6.00
N GLU A 43 5.11 -21.86 4.94
CA GLU A 43 5.67 -21.83 3.58
C GLU A 43 5.94 -20.41 3.12
N MET A 44 5.08 -19.45 3.51
CA MET A 44 5.35 -18.02 3.27
C MET A 44 6.69 -17.61 3.86
N ILE A 45 6.94 -17.94 5.14
CA ILE A 45 8.22 -17.63 5.80
C ILE A 45 9.38 -18.28 5.06
N ARG A 46 9.26 -19.55 4.68
CA ARG A 46 10.32 -20.26 3.93
C ARG A 46 10.65 -19.56 2.62
N LEU A 47 9.63 -19.22 1.81
CA LEU A 47 9.79 -18.56 0.51
C LEU A 47 10.38 -17.14 0.63
N MET A 48 10.10 -16.45 1.74
CA MET A 48 10.71 -15.14 2.01
C MET A 48 12.23 -15.21 2.17
N PHE A 49 12.76 -16.26 2.82
CA PHE A 49 14.20 -16.42 3.08
C PHE A 49 14.95 -17.24 2.02
N GLN A 50 14.26 -18.12 1.29
CA GLN A 50 14.86 -19.02 0.29
C GLN A 50 14.57 -18.60 -1.16
N GLY A 51 13.99 -17.41 -1.37
CA GLY A 51 13.54 -16.96 -2.69
C GLY A 51 14.66 -16.85 -3.73
N GLU A 52 14.35 -17.22 -4.97
CA GLU A 52 15.30 -17.20 -6.09
C GLU A 52 15.68 -15.78 -6.54
N LYS A 53 16.85 -15.67 -7.16
CA LYS A 53 17.29 -14.44 -7.83
C LYS A 53 16.54 -14.30 -9.15
N SER A 54 15.73 -13.25 -9.31
CA SER A 54 15.11 -12.94 -10.60
C SER A 54 16.19 -12.45 -11.59
N PRO A 55 16.29 -13.01 -12.81
CA PRO A 55 17.17 -12.50 -13.87
C PRO A 55 16.81 -11.08 -14.31
N THR A 56 15.54 -10.71 -14.13
CA THR A 56 14.95 -9.42 -14.51
C THR A 56 14.22 -8.80 -13.33
N GLY A 57 14.72 -7.68 -12.80
CA GLY A 57 14.08 -6.94 -11.70
C GLY A 57 14.84 -7.02 -10.38
N ILE A 58 14.12 -7.24 -9.29
CA ILE A 58 14.62 -7.26 -7.90
C ILE A 58 14.48 -8.66 -7.31
N SER A 59 15.31 -9.02 -6.34
CA SER A 59 15.21 -10.30 -5.62
C SER A 59 13.92 -10.39 -4.79
N SER A 60 13.50 -11.62 -4.42
CA SER A 60 12.33 -11.82 -3.56
C SER A 60 12.42 -11.06 -2.24
N PHE A 61 13.60 -11.01 -1.62
CA PHE A 61 13.82 -10.24 -0.40
C PHE A 61 13.70 -8.73 -0.64
N GLN A 62 14.30 -8.21 -1.71
CA GLN A 62 14.15 -6.81 -2.10
C GLN A 62 12.68 -6.45 -2.41
N ALA A 63 11.93 -7.36 -3.02
CA ALA A 63 10.50 -7.16 -3.27
C ALA A 63 9.70 -7.07 -1.96
N ILE A 64 10.03 -7.91 -0.97
CA ILE A 64 9.45 -7.84 0.37
C ILE A 64 9.82 -6.53 1.05
N ALA A 65 11.10 -6.16 1.07
CA ALA A 65 11.57 -4.92 1.70
C ALA A 65 10.90 -3.69 1.06
N LEU A 66 10.79 -3.65 -0.27
CA LEU A 66 10.09 -2.59 -1.01
C LEU A 66 8.60 -2.55 -0.65
N SER A 67 7.96 -3.72 -0.59
CA SER A 67 6.55 -3.91 -0.23
C SER A 67 6.26 -3.49 1.22
N LEU A 68 7.19 -3.73 2.14
CA LEU A 68 7.13 -3.30 3.53
C LEU A 68 7.38 -1.79 3.66
N ALA A 69 8.41 -1.26 2.99
CA ALA A 69 8.72 0.17 2.97
C ALA A 69 7.52 1.02 2.50
N GLY A 70 6.75 0.53 1.52
CA GLY A 70 5.55 1.21 1.06
C GLY A 70 4.35 1.14 2.02
N ARG A 71 4.33 0.16 2.94
CA ARG A 71 3.22 -0.05 3.89
C ARG A 71 3.49 0.51 5.28
N VAL A 72 4.76 0.60 5.68
CA VAL A 72 5.18 1.20 6.94
C VAL A 72 5.32 2.70 6.74
N GLY A 73 4.58 3.50 7.49
CA GLY A 73 4.74 4.96 7.43
C GLY A 73 3.98 5.69 8.52
N THR A 74 3.65 6.95 8.26
CA THR A 74 2.94 7.82 9.21
C THR A 74 1.65 7.17 9.73
N GLY A 75 0.94 6.42 8.89
CA GLY A 75 -0.28 5.70 9.31
C GLY A 75 -0.05 4.72 10.46
N ASN A 76 1.11 4.06 10.53
CA ASN A 76 1.43 3.13 11.61
C ASN A 76 1.79 3.83 12.94
N ILE A 77 2.23 5.09 12.89
CA ILE A 77 2.59 5.85 14.09
C ILE A 77 1.41 6.71 14.51
N VAL A 78 1.05 7.68 13.66
CA VAL A 78 -0.03 8.63 13.91
C VAL A 78 -1.36 7.89 13.91
N GLY A 79 -1.66 7.07 12.90
CA GLY A 79 -2.95 6.39 12.79
C GLY A 79 -3.23 5.43 13.95
N VAL A 80 -2.24 4.65 14.40
CA VAL A 80 -2.40 3.78 15.59
C VAL A 80 -2.59 4.61 16.85
N SER A 81 -1.79 5.67 17.04
CA SER A 81 -1.93 6.54 18.21
C SER A 81 -3.31 7.21 18.25
N THR A 82 -3.80 7.71 17.12
CA THR A 82 -5.15 8.29 16.98
C THR A 82 -6.23 7.25 17.23
N ALA A 83 -6.09 6.03 16.71
CA ALA A 83 -7.06 4.95 16.91
C ALA A 83 -7.18 4.55 18.38
N ILE A 84 -6.05 4.45 19.09
CA ILE A 84 -6.05 4.16 20.54
C ILE A 84 -6.60 5.34 21.33
N PHE A 85 -6.24 6.57 20.97
CA PHE A 85 -6.71 7.78 21.64
C PHE A 85 -8.24 7.93 21.54
N ILE A 86 -8.82 7.69 20.36
CA ILE A 86 -10.26 7.85 20.12
C ILE A 86 -11.05 6.60 20.53
N GLY A 87 -10.54 5.41 20.21
CA GLY A 87 -11.26 4.13 20.36
C GLY A 87 -10.88 3.33 21.62
N GLY A 88 -9.91 3.80 22.39
CA GLY A 88 -9.36 3.10 23.55
C GLY A 88 -8.43 1.93 23.19
N PRO A 89 -7.87 1.23 24.19
CA PRO A 89 -6.90 0.16 23.98
C PRO A 89 -7.45 -1.03 23.19
N GLY A 90 -8.78 -1.24 23.20
CA GLY A 90 -9.45 -2.28 22.40
C GLY A 90 -9.30 -2.10 20.89
N ALA A 91 -8.93 -0.90 20.41
CA ALA A 91 -8.65 -0.66 19.00
C ALA A 91 -7.55 -1.59 18.46
N VAL A 92 -6.55 -1.92 19.28
CA VAL A 92 -5.42 -2.78 18.87
C VAL A 92 -5.89 -4.18 18.46
N PHE A 93 -6.83 -4.77 19.19
CA PHE A 93 -7.43 -6.06 18.83
C PHE A 93 -8.08 -6.00 17.46
N TRP A 94 -8.86 -4.95 17.18
CA TRP A 94 -9.53 -4.79 15.89
C TRP A 94 -8.57 -4.53 14.74
N MET A 95 -7.44 -3.85 15.00
CA MET A 95 -6.37 -3.70 14.01
C MET A 95 -5.75 -5.05 13.62
N TRP A 96 -5.51 -5.94 14.59
CA TRP A 96 -5.01 -7.28 14.28
C TRP A 96 -6.06 -8.15 13.57
N ALA A 97 -7.32 -8.07 13.99
CA ALA A 97 -8.40 -8.81 13.34
C ALA A 97 -8.60 -8.38 11.88
N THR A 98 -8.60 -7.06 11.61
CA THR A 98 -8.69 -6.51 10.25
C THR A 98 -7.47 -6.88 9.42
N ALA A 99 -6.26 -6.82 9.97
CA ALA A 99 -5.04 -7.24 9.29
C ALA A 99 -5.06 -8.74 8.92
N PHE A 100 -5.53 -9.59 9.85
CA PHE A 100 -5.65 -11.03 9.61
C PHE A 100 -6.62 -11.35 8.47
N LEU A 101 -7.79 -10.72 8.45
CA LEU A 101 -8.77 -10.89 7.38
C LEU A 101 -8.26 -10.29 6.06
N GLY A 102 -7.63 -9.12 6.12
CA GLY A 102 -7.05 -8.41 4.98
C GLY A 102 -5.91 -9.17 4.30
N ALA A 103 -5.18 -10.03 5.03
CA ALA A 103 -4.13 -10.87 4.47
C ALA A 103 -4.63 -11.76 3.32
N SER A 104 -5.87 -12.25 3.42
CA SER A 104 -6.50 -13.04 2.36
C SER A 104 -6.79 -12.22 1.10
N SER A 105 -7.27 -10.98 1.25
CA SER A 105 -7.49 -10.04 0.13
C SER A 105 -6.16 -9.68 -0.53
N ALA A 106 -5.17 -9.31 0.27
CA ALA A 106 -3.84 -8.94 -0.23
C ALA A 106 -3.19 -10.07 -1.04
N PHE A 107 -3.38 -11.33 -0.62
CA PHE A 107 -2.90 -12.49 -1.36
C PHE A 107 -3.61 -12.64 -2.72
N ILE A 108 -4.94 -12.53 -2.75
CA ILE A 108 -5.72 -12.60 -3.99
C ILE A 108 -5.34 -11.46 -4.95
N GLU A 109 -5.25 -10.23 -4.45
CA GLU A 109 -4.85 -9.06 -5.24
C GLU A 109 -3.45 -9.21 -5.83
N SER A 110 -2.50 -9.71 -5.03
CA SER A 110 -1.13 -9.99 -5.50
C SER A 110 -1.12 -11.10 -6.54
N THR A 111 -1.90 -12.16 -6.35
CA THR A 111 -2.02 -13.29 -7.28
C THR A 111 -2.63 -12.84 -8.61
N LEU A 112 -3.71 -12.05 -8.58
CA LEU A 112 -4.30 -11.44 -9.77
C LEU A 112 -3.31 -10.50 -10.45
N GLY A 113 -2.56 -9.71 -9.67
CA GLY A 113 -1.49 -8.86 -10.18
C GLY A 113 -0.46 -9.64 -11.01
N GLN A 114 -0.07 -10.84 -10.55
CA GLN A 114 0.84 -11.71 -11.27
C GLN A 114 0.18 -12.38 -12.49
N ILE A 115 -1.02 -12.94 -12.35
CA ILE A 115 -1.74 -13.63 -13.44
C ILE A 115 -1.97 -12.70 -14.65
N TYR A 116 -2.28 -11.43 -14.38
CA TYR A 116 -2.56 -10.44 -15.42
C TYR A 116 -1.36 -9.55 -15.75
N THR A 117 -0.16 -9.89 -15.28
CA THR A 117 1.05 -9.19 -15.69
C THR A 117 1.32 -9.41 -17.18
N ARG A 118 1.67 -8.33 -17.88
CA ARG A 118 2.01 -8.32 -19.30
C ARG A 118 3.36 -7.65 -19.50
N GLU A 119 4.07 -8.07 -20.52
CA GLU A 119 5.27 -7.39 -20.95
C GLU A 119 4.88 -6.25 -21.91
N GLU A 120 5.22 -5.02 -21.54
CA GLU A 120 5.07 -3.85 -22.41
C GLU A 120 6.41 -3.14 -22.51
N LYS A 121 6.90 -2.95 -23.73
CA LYS A 121 8.17 -2.24 -24.01
C LYS A 121 9.38 -2.84 -23.24
N GLY A 122 9.44 -4.17 -23.14
CA GLY A 122 10.53 -4.88 -22.45
C GLY A 122 10.49 -4.76 -20.93
N GLN A 123 9.36 -4.33 -20.35
CA GLN A 123 9.15 -4.25 -18.91
C GLN A 123 7.86 -4.96 -18.52
N TYR A 124 7.89 -5.74 -17.45
CA TYR A 124 6.69 -6.34 -16.89
C TYR A 124 5.85 -5.27 -16.20
N ARG A 125 4.58 -5.18 -16.59
CA ARG A 125 3.58 -4.29 -16.01
C ARG A 125 2.38 -5.10 -15.58
N GLY A 126 1.91 -4.85 -14.36
CA GLY A 126 0.80 -5.57 -13.76
C GLY A 126 0.14 -4.74 -12.67
N GLY A 127 -0.65 -5.41 -11.84
CA GLY A 127 -1.37 -4.81 -10.72
C GLY A 127 -2.84 -4.53 -11.02
N PRO A 128 -3.52 -3.74 -10.16
CA PRO A 128 -4.97 -3.65 -10.19
C PRO A 128 -5.59 -3.13 -11.47
N ALA A 129 -5.01 -2.10 -12.07
CA ALA A 129 -5.50 -1.59 -13.35
C ALA A 129 -5.52 -2.69 -14.43
N PHE A 130 -4.49 -3.54 -14.46
CA PHE A 130 -4.36 -4.63 -15.44
C PHE A 130 -5.35 -5.76 -15.16
N TYR A 131 -5.44 -6.27 -13.91
CA TYR A 131 -6.39 -7.35 -13.65
C TYR A 131 -7.86 -6.87 -13.73
N ILE A 132 -8.14 -5.59 -13.52
CA ILE A 132 -9.46 -5.01 -13.75
C ILE A 132 -9.76 -4.96 -15.24
N GLU A 133 -8.84 -4.41 -16.03
CA GLU A 133 -9.01 -4.26 -17.48
C GLU A 133 -9.16 -5.61 -18.18
N TYR A 134 -8.30 -6.57 -17.85
CA TYR A 134 -8.24 -7.87 -18.52
C TYR A 134 -9.07 -8.96 -17.84
N GLY A 135 -9.37 -8.83 -16.54
CA GLY A 135 -10.20 -9.78 -15.81
C GLY A 135 -11.70 -9.51 -15.95
N ILE A 136 -12.12 -8.25 -16.10
CA ILE A 136 -13.52 -7.90 -16.37
C ILE A 136 -13.72 -7.76 -17.88
N LYS A 137 -14.43 -8.72 -18.48
CA LYS A 137 -14.67 -8.73 -19.93
C LYS A 137 -15.46 -7.50 -20.39
N GLY A 138 -15.07 -6.97 -21.55
CA GLY A 138 -15.82 -5.93 -22.27
C GLY A 138 -15.37 -4.50 -21.96
N LYS A 139 -16.17 -3.52 -22.40
CA LYS A 139 -15.85 -2.09 -22.27
C LYS A 139 -15.80 -1.62 -20.81
N LEU A 140 -16.54 -2.27 -19.91
CA LEU A 140 -16.59 -1.93 -18.49
C LEU A 140 -15.22 -2.11 -17.81
N GLY A 141 -14.53 -3.24 -18.05
CA GLY A 141 -13.21 -3.48 -17.48
C GLY A 141 -12.19 -2.43 -17.90
N LYS A 142 -12.17 -2.08 -19.19
CA LYS A 142 -11.27 -1.04 -19.73
C LYS A 142 -11.50 0.33 -19.08
N VAL A 143 -12.75 0.77 -18.99
CA VAL A 143 -13.09 2.06 -18.37
C VAL A 143 -12.73 2.05 -16.89
N TYR A 144 -13.05 0.96 -16.17
CA TYR A 144 -12.78 0.88 -14.75
C TYR A 144 -11.28 0.79 -14.44
N GLY A 145 -10.52 0.02 -15.22
CA GLY A 145 -9.06 -0.05 -15.11
C GLY A 145 -8.38 1.29 -15.36
N LEU A 146 -8.86 2.04 -16.36
CA LEU A 146 -8.37 3.39 -16.65
C LEU A 146 -8.67 4.37 -15.50
N ILE A 147 -9.90 4.38 -14.98
CA ILE A 147 -10.28 5.21 -13.83
C ILE A 147 -9.39 4.86 -12.63
N PHE A 148 -9.23 3.56 -12.34
CA PHE A 148 -8.39 3.09 -11.25
C PHE A 148 -6.94 3.57 -11.40
N ALA A 149 -6.37 3.48 -12.60
CA ALA A 149 -5.01 3.94 -12.87
C ALA A 149 -4.86 5.45 -12.64
N ILE A 150 -5.79 6.26 -13.15
CA ILE A 150 -5.77 7.73 -12.97
C ILE A 150 -5.87 8.09 -11.48
N VAL A 151 -6.84 7.49 -10.77
CA VAL A 151 -7.02 7.72 -9.33
C VAL A 151 -5.76 7.30 -8.57
N THR A 152 -5.17 6.15 -8.89
CA THR A 152 -3.96 5.68 -8.22
C THR A 152 -2.77 6.62 -8.44
N VAL A 153 -2.58 7.13 -9.65
CA VAL A 153 -1.50 8.10 -9.96
C VAL A 153 -1.69 9.38 -9.17
N ILE A 154 -2.92 9.92 -9.10
CA ILE A 154 -3.19 11.14 -8.33
C ILE A 154 -3.04 10.86 -6.82
N SER A 155 -3.66 9.82 -6.31
CA SER A 155 -3.66 9.50 -4.88
C SER A 155 -2.27 9.14 -4.37
N VAL A 156 -1.62 8.14 -4.97
CA VAL A 156 -0.33 7.61 -4.49
C VAL A 156 0.84 8.45 -5.00
N GLY A 157 0.78 8.94 -6.23
CA GLY A 157 1.88 9.69 -6.85
C GLY A 157 1.95 11.16 -6.40
N LEU A 158 0.81 11.82 -6.22
CA LEU A 158 0.77 13.26 -5.92
C LEU A 158 0.38 13.56 -4.47
N LEU A 159 -0.72 12.97 -3.97
CA LEU A 159 -1.29 13.37 -2.69
C LEU A 159 -0.61 12.72 -1.48
N LEU A 160 -0.29 11.42 -1.55
CA LEU A 160 0.24 10.66 -0.43
C LEU A 160 1.64 11.12 0.04
N PRO A 161 2.60 11.47 -0.84
CA PRO A 161 3.91 11.96 -0.40
C PRO A 161 3.82 13.25 0.42
N GLY A 162 2.84 14.10 0.14
CA GLY A 162 2.58 15.32 0.91
C GLY A 162 2.19 15.03 2.36
N VAL A 163 1.32 14.05 2.58
CA VAL A 163 0.90 13.63 3.93
C VAL A 163 2.09 13.04 4.72
N GLN A 164 2.92 12.22 4.07
CA GLN A 164 4.09 11.61 4.71
C GLN A 164 5.15 12.65 5.07
N SER A 165 5.50 13.54 4.14
CA SER A 165 6.49 14.59 4.37
C SER A 165 6.05 15.61 5.43
N ASN A 166 4.77 15.98 5.44
CA ASN A 166 4.21 16.87 6.46
C ASN A 166 4.32 16.26 7.87
N ALA A 167 4.00 14.98 8.02
CA ALA A 167 4.09 14.30 9.30
C ALA A 167 5.55 14.25 9.80
N ILE A 168 6.50 13.91 8.92
CA ILE A 168 7.94 13.94 9.27
C ILE A 168 8.36 15.34 9.73
N ALA A 169 8.02 16.38 8.97
CA ALA A 169 8.37 17.76 9.31
C ALA A 169 7.75 18.21 10.64
N SER A 170 6.49 17.88 10.88
CA SER A 170 5.80 18.19 12.13
C SER A 170 6.43 17.47 13.33
N SER A 171 6.72 16.18 13.20
CA SER A 171 7.42 15.40 14.24
C SER A 171 8.80 15.97 14.55
N MET A 172 9.58 16.34 13.54
CA MET A 172 10.91 16.94 13.72
C MET A 172 10.85 18.32 14.38
N LYS A 173 9.86 19.14 14.03
CA LYS A 173 9.62 20.43 14.69
C LYS A 173 9.24 20.24 16.16
N ASN A 174 8.38 19.28 16.47
CA ASN A 174 7.92 19.04 17.84
C ASN A 174 9.03 18.45 18.72
N ALA A 175 9.80 17.48 18.22
CA ALA A 175 10.83 16.78 18.98
C ALA A 175 12.14 17.58 19.08
N PHE A 176 12.57 18.20 17.98
CA PHE A 176 13.92 18.80 17.86
C PHE A 176 13.91 20.29 17.57
N ARG A 177 12.73 20.93 17.50
CA ARG A 177 12.58 22.37 17.18
C ARG A 177 13.21 22.77 15.85
N LEU A 178 13.31 21.83 14.91
CA LEU A 178 13.80 22.09 13.55
C LEU A 178 12.70 22.72 12.69
N GLU A 179 13.08 23.69 11.87
CA GLU A 179 12.13 24.34 10.97
C GLU A 179 11.72 23.43 9.80
N PRO A 180 10.41 23.36 9.45
CA PRO A 180 9.90 22.44 8.43
C PRO A 180 10.57 22.55 7.06
N TRP A 181 11.00 23.75 6.65
CA TRP A 181 11.65 23.97 5.35
C TRP A 181 13.00 23.26 5.26
N ILE A 182 13.74 23.13 6.37
CA ILE A 182 15.03 22.42 6.43
C ILE A 182 14.79 20.94 6.15
N ILE A 183 13.77 20.37 6.79
CA ILE A 183 13.37 18.96 6.60
C ILE A 183 12.89 18.73 5.16
N ALA A 184 12.13 19.67 4.59
CA ALA A 184 11.66 19.57 3.22
C ALA A 184 12.82 19.53 2.20
N ILE A 185 13.80 20.43 2.33
CA ILE A 185 14.99 20.43 1.46
C ILE A 185 15.78 19.13 1.62
N PHE A 186 16.02 18.71 2.85
CA PHE A 186 16.74 17.45 3.15
C PHE A 186 16.05 16.24 2.50
N LEU A 187 14.73 16.10 2.71
CA LEU A 187 13.94 15.02 2.11
C LEU A 187 13.93 15.10 0.58
N ALA A 188 13.81 16.30 0.00
CA ALA A 188 13.82 16.48 -1.45
C ALA A 188 15.15 16.01 -2.06
N VAL A 189 16.29 16.39 -1.47
CA VAL A 189 17.61 15.96 -1.95
C VAL A 189 17.77 14.45 -1.79
N LEU A 190 17.42 13.89 -0.64
CA LEU A 190 17.55 12.45 -0.38
C LEU A 190 16.68 11.63 -1.34
N LEU A 191 15.42 12.03 -1.54
CA LEU A 191 14.50 11.35 -2.45
C LEU A 191 14.93 11.51 -3.91
N ALA A 192 15.45 12.67 -4.31
CA ALA A 192 15.99 12.86 -5.65
C ALA A 192 17.10 11.85 -5.94
N LEU A 193 18.06 11.67 -5.03
CA LEU A 193 19.15 10.70 -5.19
C LEU A 193 18.63 9.27 -5.36
N ILE A 194 17.61 8.88 -4.59
CA ILE A 194 17.05 7.52 -4.64
C ILE A 194 16.21 7.31 -5.91
N ILE A 195 15.34 8.27 -6.26
CA ILE A 195 14.38 8.13 -7.36
C ILE A 195 15.07 8.21 -8.72
N PHE A 196 16.02 9.15 -8.91
CA PHE A 196 16.75 9.25 -10.18
C PHE A 196 17.65 8.04 -10.46
N GLY A 197 18.05 7.29 -9.43
CA GLY A 197 18.73 6.01 -9.58
C GLY A 197 17.85 4.86 -10.11
N GLY A 198 16.53 5.05 -10.18
CA GLY A 198 15.57 4.07 -10.70
C GLY A 198 15.28 2.90 -9.76
N ILE A 199 14.60 1.87 -10.26
CA ILE A 199 14.01 0.80 -9.43
C ILE A 199 15.05 0.02 -8.60
N LYS A 200 16.27 -0.14 -9.10
CA LYS A 200 17.35 -0.83 -8.37
C LYS A 200 17.80 -0.03 -7.15
N TRP A 201 17.90 1.30 -7.26
CA TRP A 201 18.24 2.18 -6.14
C TRP A 201 17.13 2.22 -5.10
N ILE A 202 15.88 2.34 -5.54
CA ILE A 202 14.71 2.29 -4.64
C ILE A 202 14.71 0.98 -3.85
N ALA A 203 14.92 -0.16 -4.52
CA ALA A 203 14.94 -1.46 -3.87
C ALA A 203 16.12 -1.64 -2.91
N ASN A 204 17.32 -1.18 -3.28
CA ASN A 204 18.49 -1.21 -2.40
C ASN A 204 18.32 -0.33 -1.17
N ALA A 205 17.80 0.89 -1.33
CA ALA A 205 17.51 1.78 -0.21
C ALA A 205 16.46 1.16 0.72
N ALA A 206 15.36 0.64 0.17
CA ALA A 206 14.34 -0.04 0.96
C ALA A 206 14.91 -1.24 1.74
N THR A 207 15.80 -2.02 1.12
CA THR A 207 16.44 -3.19 1.76
C THR A 207 17.47 -2.81 2.81
N ALA A 208 18.13 -1.67 2.67
CA ALA A 208 19.10 -1.19 3.66
C ALA A 208 18.43 -0.54 4.88
N ILE A 209 17.23 0.02 4.70
CA ILE A 209 16.50 0.78 5.73
C ILE A 209 15.54 -0.12 6.53
N VAL A 210 14.85 -1.05 5.87
CA VAL A 210 13.86 -1.98 6.47
C VAL A 210 14.55 -3.19 7.06
#